data_AF-A0A9D6WMV8-F1
#
_entry.id   AF-A0A9D6WMV8-F1
#
_cell.length_a   1.000
_cell.length_b   1.000
_cell.length_c   1.000
_cell.angle_alpha   90.00
_cell.angle_beta   90.00
_cell.angle_gamma   90.00
#
_symmetry.space_group_name_H-M   'P 1'
#
loop_
_entity.id
_entity.type
_entity.pdbx_description
1 polymer ?
#
loop_
_entity_poly.entity_id
_entity_poly.type
_entity_poly.pdbx_seq_one_letter_code
_entity_poly.pdbx_strand_id
1 'polypeptide(L)'
;MTLLHWSRAALDRLTKRAFDIAAAFAGLIALAPFLLLVVFLLKREGAGAVVYRGARVGRNGKNFGILKFRTMRETPESDNGLRVTAQDDPRITSLGRWLRDTKLNELPQLWNVLIGEMSLVGPRPEDPAIVETWDEDVRVEVLSVRPGITSPASVLYRNEETLLRVGSVMETYLESILPSKLRLDQLYVRHRSFILDLDVLFWTAMVLLPQWRTFAPPEELLIFGPMRRLARRYLNWFIVDTFVTLMAIGLAGGIVRAFGPLELGLLKASGIALGFSFLFGATSTMLGMYRVAWSQAGSAEAWGLFWATAVAGGVAFGINQFIGDALGLPPSVIVLASMFALGGFAILRYRTRLASGAATRWIQRRASAHLARERVLIVGSGYAGQFMTWLLSNGPSAGAFHIVGFADDDLFKQGIRISGVSVLGRRNDIPRLVEKHDIGIVVFAIHNITDIERARLLDICASTRARVAIAPDILGALNGFRAQNGAAHNAPAPRQMDWCELCLMRGERAPALGCADEGLHQC
;
A
#
# COMPACT_ATOMS: atom_id res chain seq x y z
N MET A 1 1.14 23.99 6.67
CA MET A 1 0.74 22.57 6.53
C MET A 1 0.15 21.96 7.81
N THR A 2 0.28 22.61 8.98
CA THR A 2 -0.16 22.13 10.30
C THR A 2 -1.63 22.42 10.68
N LEU A 3 -2.42 23.19 9.92
CA LEU A 3 -3.86 23.32 10.21
C LEU A 3 -4.68 22.23 9.50
N LEU A 4 -4.31 21.91 8.26
CA LEU A 4 -4.96 20.87 7.44
C LEU A 4 -4.74 19.43 7.96
N HIS A 5 -3.59 19.13 8.57
CA HIS A 5 -3.38 17.80 9.17
C HIS A 5 -4.22 17.60 10.45
N TRP A 6 -4.56 18.69 11.14
CA TRP A 6 -5.23 18.66 12.42
C TRP A 6 -6.73 18.47 12.22
N SER A 7 -7.30 19.17 11.23
CA SER A 7 -8.69 18.99 10.82
C SER A 7 -8.99 17.57 10.32
N ARG A 8 -8.08 16.97 9.53
CA ARG A 8 -8.24 15.58 9.05
C ARG A 8 -8.19 14.57 10.19
N ALA A 9 -7.23 14.67 11.10
CA ALA A 9 -7.11 13.77 12.24
C ALA A 9 -8.25 13.93 13.26
N ALA A 10 -8.83 15.13 13.39
CA ALA A 10 -10.01 15.37 14.21
C ALA A 10 -11.27 14.76 13.57
N LEU A 11 -11.46 14.96 12.25
CA LEU A 11 -12.59 14.40 11.52
C LEU A 11 -12.58 12.86 11.56
N ASP A 12 -11.43 12.23 11.31
CA ASP A 12 -11.29 10.77 11.36
C ASP A 12 -11.61 10.19 12.75
N ARG A 13 -11.24 10.92 13.82
CA ARG A 13 -11.60 10.54 15.20
C ARG A 13 -13.10 10.63 15.45
N LEU A 14 -13.75 11.68 14.93
CA LEU A 14 -15.19 11.88 15.09
C LEU A 14 -15.97 10.82 14.31
N THR A 15 -15.60 10.58 13.05
CA THR A 15 -16.25 9.56 12.21
C THR A 15 -16.08 8.17 12.78
N LYS A 16 -14.87 7.83 13.25
CA LYS A 16 -14.62 6.55 13.94
C LYS A 16 -15.49 6.40 15.18
N ARG A 17 -15.56 7.43 16.04
CA ARG A 17 -16.36 7.36 17.26
C ARG A 17 -17.86 7.25 16.99
N ALA A 18 -18.37 7.99 16.00
CA ALA A 18 -19.76 7.90 15.59
C ALA A 18 -20.09 6.49 15.07
N PHE A 19 -19.20 5.90 14.26
CA PHE A 19 -19.33 4.53 13.78
C PHE A 19 -19.29 3.51 14.92
N ASP A 20 -18.32 3.61 15.84
CA ASP A 20 -18.21 2.71 17.00
C ASP A 20 -19.51 2.69 17.82
N ILE A 21 -20.09 3.86 18.12
CA ILE A 21 -21.34 3.97 18.88
C ILE A 21 -22.49 3.37 18.09
N ALA A 22 -22.65 3.76 16.82
CA ALA A 22 -23.76 3.30 15.98
C ALA A 22 -23.73 1.78 15.79
N ALA A 23 -22.56 1.21 15.47
CA ALA A 23 -22.40 -0.21 15.25
C ALA A 23 -22.50 -1.03 16.55
N ALA A 24 -21.98 -0.53 17.68
CA ALA A 24 -22.16 -1.21 18.97
C ALA A 24 -23.62 -1.17 19.44
N PHE A 25 -24.32 -0.06 19.23
CA PHE A 25 -25.75 0.09 19.58
C PHE A 25 -26.60 -0.86 18.73
N ALA A 26 -26.41 -0.83 17.41
CA ALA A 26 -27.10 -1.73 16.50
C ALA A 26 -26.79 -3.21 16.81
N GLY A 27 -25.52 -3.53 17.11
CA GLY A 27 -25.09 -4.87 17.48
C GLY A 27 -25.76 -5.36 18.78
N LEU A 28 -25.83 -4.52 19.81
CA LEU A 28 -26.50 -4.88 21.06
C LEU A 28 -28.00 -5.10 20.89
N ILE A 29 -28.68 -4.29 20.08
CA ILE A 29 -30.11 -4.49 19.79
C ILE A 29 -30.32 -5.77 18.99
N ALA A 30 -29.56 -5.96 17.91
CA ALA A 30 -29.70 -7.13 17.04
C ALA A 30 -29.38 -8.44 17.78
N LEU A 31 -28.38 -8.42 18.67
CA LEU A 31 -27.94 -9.60 19.43
C LEU A 31 -28.66 -9.74 20.78
N ALA A 32 -29.48 -8.79 21.21
CA ALA A 32 -30.19 -8.83 22.49
C ALA A 32 -30.88 -10.18 22.80
N PRO A 33 -31.72 -10.75 21.91
CA PRO A 33 -32.37 -12.02 22.20
C PRO A 33 -31.37 -13.17 22.39
N PHE A 34 -30.29 -13.17 21.61
CA PHE A 34 -29.22 -14.16 21.72
C PHE A 34 -28.40 -13.99 23.01
N LEU A 35 -28.05 -12.76 23.38
CA LEU A 35 -27.33 -12.47 24.63
C LEU A 35 -28.16 -12.89 25.85
N LEU A 36 -29.48 -12.65 25.83
CA LEU A 36 -30.39 -13.11 26.89
C LEU A 36 -30.45 -14.64 26.97
N LEU A 37 -30.45 -15.34 25.84
CA LEU A 37 -30.36 -16.80 25.81
C LEU A 37 -29.05 -17.30 26.43
N VAL A 38 -27.91 -16.71 26.07
CA VAL A 38 -26.61 -17.07 26.66
C VAL A 38 -26.61 -16.83 28.18
N VAL A 39 -27.17 -15.71 28.63
CA VAL A 39 -27.33 -15.40 30.06
C VAL A 39 -28.16 -16.47 30.76
N PHE A 40 -29.27 -16.91 30.16
CA PHE A 40 -30.12 -17.96 30.70
C PHE A 40 -29.38 -19.30 30.81
N LEU A 41 -28.65 -19.71 29.76
CA LEU A 41 -27.89 -20.95 29.74
C LEU A 41 -26.78 -20.97 30.80
N LEU A 42 -26.03 -19.86 30.94
CA LEU A 42 -24.99 -19.73 31.97
C LEU A 42 -25.56 -19.81 33.40
N LYS A 43 -26.74 -19.22 33.64
CA LYS A 43 -27.40 -19.36 34.95
C LYS A 43 -27.82 -20.80 35.25
N ARG A 44 -28.26 -21.57 34.25
CA ARG A 44 -28.63 -22.98 34.45
C ARG A 44 -27.42 -23.89 34.74
N GLU A 45 -26.24 -23.55 34.23
CA GLU A 45 -24.98 -24.25 34.56
C GLU A 45 -24.45 -23.94 35.98
N GLY A 46 -25.14 -23.08 36.75
CA GLY A 46 -24.74 -22.74 38.12
C GLY A 46 -23.61 -21.71 38.20
N ALA A 47 -23.31 -20.99 37.10
CA ALA A 47 -22.39 -19.85 37.16
C ALA A 47 -23.08 -18.70 37.90
N GLY A 48 -22.53 -18.26 39.04
CA GLY A 48 -23.06 -17.16 39.85
C GLY A 48 -23.25 -15.85 39.06
N ALA A 49 -22.25 -14.97 39.03
CA ALA A 49 -22.31 -13.77 38.22
C ALA A 49 -22.07 -14.10 36.73
N VAL A 50 -23.07 -13.87 35.87
CA VAL A 50 -23.03 -14.22 34.43
C VAL A 50 -21.99 -13.41 33.65
N VAL A 51 -21.75 -12.15 34.06
CA VAL A 51 -20.79 -11.25 33.43
C VAL A 51 -19.59 -11.10 34.36
N TYR A 52 -18.40 -11.34 33.82
CA TYR A 52 -17.12 -11.08 34.45
C TYR A 52 -16.64 -9.66 34.10
N ARG A 53 -16.05 -8.98 35.10
CA ARG A 53 -15.43 -7.65 34.96
C ARG A 53 -13.95 -7.74 35.33
N GLY A 54 -13.08 -7.79 34.32
CA GLY A 54 -11.64 -7.82 34.53
C GLY A 54 -11.02 -6.42 34.50
N ALA A 55 -10.07 -6.12 35.39
CA ALA A 55 -9.31 -4.87 35.32
C ALA A 55 -8.42 -4.88 34.07
N ARG A 56 -8.48 -3.80 33.28
CA ARG A 56 -7.63 -3.60 32.10
C ARG A 56 -7.23 -2.14 31.95
N VAL A 57 -6.11 -1.91 31.28
CA VAL A 57 -5.64 -0.55 30.98
C VAL A 57 -6.24 -0.07 29.67
N GLY A 58 -6.86 1.10 29.72
CA GLY A 58 -7.45 1.78 28.57
C GLY A 58 -6.64 3.00 28.14
N ARG A 59 -7.31 3.87 27.38
CA ARG A 59 -6.69 5.07 26.82
C ARG A 59 -6.07 5.96 27.90
N ASN A 60 -4.87 6.45 27.65
CA ASN A 60 -4.06 7.29 28.55
C ASN A 60 -3.78 6.61 29.90
N GLY A 61 -3.66 5.28 29.94
CA GLY A 61 -3.36 4.54 31.17
C GLY A 61 -4.54 4.39 32.14
N LYS A 62 -5.77 4.78 31.75
CA LYS A 62 -6.93 4.70 32.64
C LYS A 62 -7.44 3.27 32.77
N ASN A 63 -7.50 2.75 33.98
CA ASN A 63 -8.07 1.42 34.23
C ASN A 63 -9.59 1.41 34.02
N PHE A 64 -10.10 0.32 33.44
CA PHE A 64 -11.53 0.07 33.26
C PHE A 64 -11.86 -1.43 33.40
N GLY A 65 -13.15 -1.74 33.57
CA GLY A 65 -13.64 -3.11 33.72
C GLY A 65 -14.08 -3.71 32.39
N ILE A 66 -13.26 -4.56 31.78
CA ILE A 66 -13.64 -5.26 30.55
C ILE A 66 -14.75 -6.27 30.83
N LEU A 67 -15.86 -6.18 30.08
CA LEU A 67 -17.01 -7.06 30.24
C LEU A 67 -16.85 -8.32 29.38
N LYS A 68 -16.98 -9.50 29.98
CA LYS A 68 -17.03 -10.77 29.25
C LYS A 68 -18.10 -11.67 29.84
N PHE A 69 -18.67 -12.58 29.05
CA PHE A 69 -19.42 -13.68 29.63
C PHE A 69 -18.48 -14.56 30.43
N ARG A 70 -18.94 -15.01 31.59
CA ARG A 70 -18.17 -15.89 32.46
C ARG A 70 -18.11 -17.28 31.83
N THR A 71 -16.90 -17.77 31.56
CA THR A 71 -16.66 -19.08 30.94
C THR A 71 -15.97 -20.07 31.87
N MET A 72 -15.74 -19.68 33.13
CA MET A 72 -15.03 -20.46 34.14
C MET A 72 -15.87 -20.61 35.40
N ARG A 73 -15.67 -21.71 36.14
CA ARG A 73 -16.31 -21.95 37.44
C ARG A 73 -15.74 -21.02 38.52
N GLU A 74 -16.60 -20.67 39.46
CA GLU A 74 -16.25 -19.85 40.62
C GLU A 74 -15.59 -20.75 41.66
N THR A 75 -14.27 -20.63 41.83
CA THR A 75 -13.51 -21.26 42.92
C THR A 75 -12.82 -20.17 43.74
N PRO A 76 -12.53 -20.39 45.04
CA PRO A 76 -11.82 -19.42 45.88
C PRO A 76 -10.44 -19.01 45.32
N GLU A 77 -9.78 -19.88 44.55
CA GLU A 77 -8.51 -19.56 43.87
C GLU A 77 -8.68 -18.88 42.50
N SER A 78 -9.92 -18.72 42.00
CA SER A 78 -10.18 -18.23 40.64
C SER A 78 -9.77 -16.77 40.43
N ASP A 79 -9.84 -15.94 41.48
CA ASP A 79 -9.39 -14.54 41.46
C ASP A 79 -7.85 -14.40 41.55
N ASN A 80 -7.14 -15.45 41.98
CA ASN A 80 -5.68 -15.49 42.14
C ASN A 80 -4.95 -16.42 41.15
N GLY A 81 -5.66 -17.00 40.18
CA GLY A 81 -5.09 -17.91 39.19
C GLY A 81 -4.27 -17.21 38.08
N LEU A 82 -3.70 -17.99 37.16
CA LEU A 82 -2.92 -17.46 36.02
C LEU A 82 -3.73 -16.41 35.23
N ARG A 83 -3.11 -15.24 35.00
CA ARG A 83 -3.69 -14.09 34.27
C ARG A 83 -3.86 -14.35 32.76
N VAL A 84 -3.18 -15.38 32.25
CA VAL A 84 -3.25 -15.86 30.88
C VAL A 84 -3.81 -17.29 30.90
N THR A 85 -4.83 -17.57 30.08
CA THR A 85 -5.50 -18.87 30.03
C THR A 85 -4.76 -19.83 29.08
N ALA A 86 -4.47 -21.05 29.53
CA ALA A 86 -3.94 -22.14 28.70
C ALA A 86 -5.08 -22.99 28.10
N GLN A 87 -4.79 -23.75 27.04
CA GLN A 87 -5.76 -24.53 26.26
C GLN A 87 -6.62 -25.51 27.09
N ASP A 88 -6.04 -26.13 28.13
CA ASP A 88 -6.70 -27.18 28.94
C ASP A 88 -6.95 -26.75 30.40
N ASP A 89 -7.32 -25.48 30.62
CA ASP A 89 -7.61 -25.00 31.97
C ASP A 89 -8.85 -25.71 32.56
N PRO A 90 -8.70 -26.48 33.66
CA PRO A 90 -9.78 -27.27 34.25
C PRO A 90 -10.93 -26.43 34.81
N ARG A 91 -10.74 -25.10 34.93
CA ARG A 91 -11.77 -24.16 35.40
C ARG A 91 -12.83 -23.89 34.33
N ILE A 92 -12.58 -24.19 33.05
CA ILE A 92 -13.48 -23.82 31.94
C ILE A 92 -14.72 -24.73 31.88
N THR A 93 -15.92 -24.15 31.82
CA THR A 93 -17.18 -24.93 31.67
C THR A 93 -17.39 -25.42 30.24
N SER A 94 -18.24 -26.42 30.01
CA SER A 94 -18.53 -26.94 28.66
C SER A 94 -19.13 -25.87 27.74
N LEU A 95 -20.16 -25.13 28.21
CA LEU A 95 -20.67 -23.96 27.49
C LEU A 95 -19.62 -22.85 27.40
N GLY A 96 -18.81 -22.67 28.44
CA GLY A 96 -17.71 -21.73 28.46
C GLY A 96 -16.69 -21.99 27.36
N ARG A 97 -16.34 -23.25 27.12
CA ARG A 97 -15.45 -23.67 26.02
C ARG A 97 -16.04 -23.27 24.67
N TRP A 98 -17.31 -23.58 24.43
CA TRP A 98 -18.00 -23.17 23.20
C TRP A 98 -18.03 -21.64 23.01
N LEU A 99 -18.30 -20.88 24.08
CA LEU A 99 -18.30 -19.41 24.04
C LEU A 99 -16.91 -18.83 23.75
N ARG A 100 -15.83 -19.46 24.21
CA ARG A 100 -14.44 -19.05 23.91
C ARG A 100 -14.03 -19.43 22.49
N ASP A 101 -14.35 -20.63 22.04
CA ASP A 101 -14.03 -21.13 20.70
C ASP A 101 -14.68 -20.29 19.60
N THR A 102 -15.90 -19.80 19.89
CA THR A 102 -16.66 -18.90 19.00
C THR A 102 -16.36 -17.42 19.25
N LYS A 103 -15.58 -17.08 20.28
CA LYS A 103 -15.33 -15.72 20.80
C LYS A 103 -16.60 -14.95 21.18
N LEU A 104 -17.74 -15.64 21.32
CA LEU A 104 -19.02 -15.05 21.73
C LEU A 104 -18.98 -14.56 23.19
N ASN A 105 -18.05 -15.06 24.00
CA ASN A 105 -17.81 -14.55 25.34
C ASN A 105 -17.40 -13.07 25.38
N GLU A 106 -16.91 -12.50 24.28
CA GLU A 106 -16.46 -11.11 24.20
C GLU A 106 -17.57 -10.13 23.78
N LEU A 107 -18.77 -10.61 23.39
CA LEU A 107 -19.88 -9.74 22.96
C LEU A 107 -20.32 -8.68 23.99
N PRO A 108 -20.28 -8.93 25.33
CA PRO A 108 -20.60 -7.89 26.32
C PRO A 108 -19.69 -6.65 26.22
N GLN A 109 -18.51 -6.74 25.59
CA GLN A 109 -17.62 -5.60 25.37
C GLN A 109 -18.23 -4.52 24.45
N LEU A 110 -19.27 -4.84 23.66
CA LEU A 110 -20.01 -3.84 22.90
C LEU A 110 -20.58 -2.73 23.82
N TRP A 111 -20.89 -3.08 25.07
CA TRP A 111 -21.27 -2.08 26.08
C TRP A 111 -20.10 -1.16 26.44
N ASN A 112 -18.88 -1.69 26.65
CA ASN A 112 -17.68 -0.88 26.88
C ASN A 112 -17.40 0.07 25.70
N VAL A 113 -17.71 -0.35 24.47
CA VAL A 113 -17.62 0.51 23.28
C VAL A 113 -18.64 1.66 23.33
N LEU A 114 -19.90 1.38 23.67
CA LEU A 114 -20.94 2.41 23.79
C LEU A 114 -20.57 3.50 24.80
N ILE A 115 -20.16 3.11 26.01
CA ILE A 115 -19.80 4.05 27.08
C ILE A 115 -18.44 4.75 26.85
N GLY A 116 -17.65 4.27 25.89
CA GLY A 116 -16.46 4.97 25.39
C GLY A 116 -15.14 4.61 26.06
N GLU A 117 -15.13 3.53 26.84
CA GLU A 117 -13.92 2.89 27.35
C GLU A 117 -13.16 2.18 26.24
N MET A 118 -13.89 1.54 25.32
CA MET A 118 -13.35 0.80 24.18
C MET A 118 -13.80 1.40 22.83
N SER A 119 -13.20 0.88 21.77
CA SER A 119 -13.51 1.06 20.35
C SER A 119 -13.79 -0.32 19.74
N LEU A 120 -14.45 -0.41 18.58
CA LEU A 120 -14.60 -1.72 17.92
C LEU A 120 -13.23 -2.26 17.48
N VAL A 121 -12.42 -1.37 16.89
CA VAL A 121 -11.05 -1.67 16.45
C VAL A 121 -10.05 -0.79 17.19
N GLY A 122 -8.99 -1.40 17.71
CA GLY A 122 -7.92 -0.75 18.46
C GLY A 122 -7.03 -1.78 19.16
N PRO A 123 -5.86 -1.39 19.70
CA PRO A 123 -4.99 -2.29 20.46
C PRO A 123 -5.76 -3.05 21.53
N ARG A 124 -5.43 -4.33 21.76
CA ARG A 124 -6.19 -5.13 22.72
C ARG A 124 -5.89 -4.61 24.14
N PRO A 125 -6.89 -4.43 25.01
CA PRO A 125 -6.64 -3.95 26.36
C PRO A 125 -5.92 -5.03 27.18
N GLU A 126 -4.77 -4.67 27.75
CA GLU A 126 -3.94 -5.60 28.53
C GLU A 126 -4.07 -5.42 30.04
N ASP A 127 -3.65 -6.45 30.78
CA ASP A 127 -3.67 -6.47 32.24
C ASP A 127 -2.72 -5.39 32.80
N PRO A 128 -3.12 -4.64 33.85
CA PRO A 128 -2.27 -3.58 34.40
C PRO A 128 -0.85 -4.02 34.73
N ALA A 129 -0.64 -5.22 35.29
CA ALA A 129 0.71 -5.66 35.61
C ALA A 129 1.54 -6.05 34.38
N ILE A 130 0.92 -6.46 33.28
CA ILE A 130 1.63 -6.69 32.01
C ILE A 130 2.02 -5.34 31.40
N VAL A 131 1.12 -4.37 31.43
CA VAL A 131 1.41 -3.01 30.92
C VAL A 131 2.56 -2.36 31.69
N GLU A 132 2.67 -2.64 33.00
CA GLU A 132 3.79 -2.20 33.84
C GLU A 132 5.16 -2.74 33.38
N THR A 133 5.22 -3.88 32.67
CA THR A 133 6.47 -4.42 32.12
C THR A 133 6.85 -3.83 30.77
N TRP A 134 6.00 -3.03 30.14
CA TRP A 134 6.27 -2.43 28.83
C TRP A 134 7.25 -1.27 28.92
N ASP A 135 8.06 -1.11 27.88
CA ASP A 135 8.84 0.11 27.67
C ASP A 135 7.93 1.34 27.63
N GLU A 136 8.37 2.45 28.23
CA GLU A 136 7.54 3.65 28.38
C GLU A 136 7.12 4.25 27.03
N ASP A 137 8.03 4.26 26.04
CA ASP A 137 7.73 4.76 24.69
C ASP A 137 6.62 3.94 24.01
N VAL A 138 6.67 2.62 24.14
CA VAL A 138 5.67 1.70 23.59
C VAL A 138 4.34 1.88 24.31
N ARG A 139 4.38 1.99 25.65
CA ARG A 139 3.20 2.20 26.49
C ARG A 139 2.47 3.49 26.13
N VAL A 140 3.18 4.61 26.05
CA VAL A 140 2.60 5.91 25.68
C VAL A 140 1.99 5.86 24.28
N GLU A 141 2.67 5.22 23.33
CA GLU A 141 2.19 5.09 21.96
C GLU A 141 0.91 4.24 21.87
N VAL A 142 0.93 3.01 22.39
CA VAL A 142 -0.19 2.05 22.29
C VAL A 142 -1.41 2.55 23.08
N LEU A 143 -1.22 3.12 24.27
CA LEU A 143 -2.31 3.63 25.12
C LEU A 143 -2.80 5.02 24.68
N SER A 144 -2.23 5.65 23.65
CA SER A 144 -2.70 6.95 23.15
C SER A 144 -4.11 6.89 22.52
N VAL A 145 -4.55 5.68 22.14
CA VAL A 145 -5.84 5.41 21.51
C VAL A 145 -6.74 4.55 22.43
N ARG A 146 -8.04 4.49 22.11
CA ARG A 146 -8.93 3.58 22.83
C ARG A 146 -8.59 2.13 22.46
N PRO A 147 -8.57 1.21 23.43
CA PRO A 147 -8.41 -0.19 23.13
C PRO A 147 -9.59 -0.72 22.30
N GLY A 148 -9.36 -1.77 21.54
CA GLY A 148 -10.34 -2.40 20.65
C GLY A 148 -10.89 -3.72 21.17
N ILE A 149 -12.09 -4.09 20.73
CA ILE A 149 -12.56 -5.49 20.80
C ILE A 149 -11.67 -6.37 19.90
N THR A 150 -11.35 -5.87 18.70
CA THR A 150 -10.44 -6.52 17.76
C THR A 150 -9.28 -5.60 17.35
N SER A 151 -8.18 -6.21 16.91
CA SER A 151 -6.95 -5.58 16.42
C SER A 151 -6.30 -6.46 15.37
N PRO A 152 -5.37 -5.93 14.54
CA PRO A 152 -4.50 -6.76 13.70
C PRO A 152 -3.83 -7.88 14.49
N ALA A 153 -3.33 -7.56 15.70
CA ALA A 153 -2.75 -8.53 16.62
C ALA A 153 -3.78 -9.60 17.05
N SER A 154 -5.02 -9.23 17.37
CA SER A 154 -6.07 -10.19 17.76
C SER A 154 -6.47 -11.14 16.61
N VAL A 155 -6.43 -10.66 15.36
CA VAL A 155 -6.71 -11.50 14.18
C VAL A 155 -5.59 -12.52 13.97
N LEU A 156 -4.32 -12.09 14.04
CA LEU A 156 -3.17 -12.96 13.83
C LEU A 156 -3.00 -13.97 14.98
N TYR A 157 -3.14 -13.52 16.23
CA TYR A 157 -2.94 -14.31 17.44
C TYR A 157 -4.26 -14.85 18.03
N ARG A 158 -5.29 -15.10 17.22
CA ARG A 158 -6.61 -15.58 17.70
C ARG A 158 -6.58 -16.87 18.52
N ASN A 159 -5.63 -17.75 18.20
CA ASN A 159 -5.42 -19.09 18.78
C ASN A 159 -4.19 -19.09 19.71
N GLU A 160 -3.86 -17.95 20.29
CA GLU A 160 -2.78 -17.84 21.28
C GLU A 160 -2.88 -18.87 22.40
N GLU A 161 -4.09 -19.19 22.86
CA GLU A 161 -4.31 -20.19 23.91
C GLU A 161 -3.75 -21.58 23.52
N THR A 162 -3.71 -21.90 22.22
CA THR A 162 -3.12 -23.13 21.66
C THR A 162 -1.59 -23.08 21.57
N LEU A 163 -1.01 -21.87 21.51
CA LEU A 163 0.45 -21.68 21.46
C LEU A 163 1.09 -21.77 22.85
N LEU A 164 0.30 -21.62 23.91
CA LEU A 164 0.76 -21.60 25.30
C LEU A 164 0.52 -22.96 25.98
N ARG A 165 1.60 -23.71 26.21
CA ARG A 165 1.58 -24.99 26.94
C ARG A 165 1.63 -24.79 28.45
N VAL A 166 1.01 -25.70 29.19
CA VAL A 166 0.97 -25.69 30.67
C VAL A 166 2.39 -25.89 31.22
N GLY A 167 2.88 -24.94 32.03
CA GLY A 167 4.18 -25.01 32.71
C GLY A 167 4.97 -23.69 32.73
N SER A 168 5.00 -22.94 31.61
CA SER A 168 5.74 -21.67 31.46
C SER A 168 4.97 -20.63 30.65
N VAL A 169 3.66 -20.51 30.93
CA VAL A 169 2.70 -19.69 30.16
C VAL A 169 3.09 -18.21 30.12
N MET A 170 3.47 -17.64 31.26
CA MET A 170 3.77 -16.21 31.36
C MET A 170 5.10 -15.83 30.68
N GLU A 171 6.15 -16.61 30.92
CA GLU A 171 7.48 -16.39 30.32
C GLU A 171 7.43 -16.52 28.80
N THR A 172 6.82 -17.59 28.29
CA THR A 172 6.63 -17.81 26.85
C THR A 172 5.83 -16.66 26.21
N TYR A 173 4.79 -16.18 26.88
CA TYR A 173 3.98 -15.05 26.41
C TYR A 173 4.80 -13.76 26.32
N LEU A 174 5.56 -13.42 27.38
CA LEU A 174 6.36 -12.20 27.45
C LEU A 174 7.51 -12.19 26.44
N GLU A 175 8.16 -13.33 26.21
CA GLU A 175 9.33 -13.40 25.31
C GLU A 175 8.96 -13.55 23.84
N SER A 176 7.96 -14.39 23.51
CA SER A 176 7.71 -14.80 22.12
C SER A 176 6.49 -14.16 21.46
N ILE A 177 5.45 -13.81 22.25
CA ILE A 177 4.17 -13.35 21.71
C ILE A 177 4.00 -11.83 21.87
N LEU A 178 4.24 -11.32 23.09
CA LEU A 178 4.03 -9.92 23.44
C LEU A 178 4.80 -8.95 22.53
N PRO A 179 6.09 -9.14 22.20
CA PRO A 179 6.84 -8.19 21.36
C PRO A 179 6.23 -8.05 19.96
N SER A 180 5.79 -9.16 19.36
CA SER A 180 5.18 -9.12 18.03
C SER A 180 3.77 -8.51 18.06
N LYS A 181 2.98 -8.75 19.12
CA LYS A 181 1.69 -8.08 19.33
C LYS A 181 1.86 -6.57 19.48
N LEU A 182 2.79 -6.13 20.33
CA LEU A 182 3.07 -4.72 20.53
C LEU A 182 3.52 -4.04 19.24
N ARG A 183 4.38 -4.70 18.44
CA ARG A 183 4.77 -4.21 17.11
C ARG A 183 3.57 -3.99 16.20
N LEU A 184 2.63 -4.93 16.13
CA LEU A 184 1.41 -4.81 15.31
C LEU A 184 0.49 -3.70 15.84
N ASP A 185 0.36 -3.56 17.15
CA ASP A 185 -0.44 -2.50 17.77
C ASP A 185 0.15 -1.12 17.53
N GLN A 186 1.48 -0.94 17.65
CA GLN A 186 2.18 0.28 17.25
C GLN A 186 1.97 0.60 15.77
N LEU A 187 2.08 -0.42 14.90
CA LEU A 187 1.91 -0.25 13.46
C LEU A 187 0.48 0.19 13.11
N TYR A 188 -0.52 -0.34 13.81
CA TYR A 188 -1.91 0.12 13.75
C TYR A 188 -2.05 1.57 14.22
N VAL A 189 -1.49 1.93 15.39
CA VAL A 189 -1.58 3.29 15.93
C VAL A 189 -0.97 4.32 14.97
N ARG A 190 0.19 4.03 14.37
CA ARG A 190 0.89 4.91 13.42
C ARG A 190 0.12 5.13 12.12
N HIS A 191 -0.59 4.11 11.64
CA HIS A 191 -1.28 4.14 10.34
C HIS A 191 -2.80 4.15 10.45
N ARG A 192 -3.33 4.46 11.64
CA ARG A 192 -4.76 4.37 11.89
C ARG A 192 -5.53 5.22 10.88
N SER A 193 -6.61 4.65 10.38
CA SER A 193 -7.58 5.35 9.56
C SER A 193 -8.89 4.56 9.62
N PHE A 194 -10.02 5.24 9.40
CA PHE A 194 -11.31 4.57 9.32
C PHE A 194 -11.32 3.37 8.33
N ILE A 195 -10.61 3.48 7.20
CA ILE A 195 -10.53 2.42 6.20
C ILE A 195 -9.73 1.21 6.71
N LEU A 196 -8.66 1.44 7.49
CA LEU A 196 -7.90 0.36 8.14
C LEU A 196 -8.78 -0.38 9.15
N ASP A 197 -9.63 0.33 9.90
CA ASP A 197 -10.57 -0.32 10.82
C ASP A 197 -11.52 -1.27 10.09
N LEU A 198 -12.02 -0.86 8.92
CA LEU A 198 -12.87 -1.72 8.07
C LEU A 198 -12.11 -2.97 7.58
N ASP A 199 -10.82 -2.86 7.25
CA ASP A 199 -9.99 -4.02 6.90
C ASP A 199 -9.85 -4.99 8.08
N VAL A 200 -9.61 -4.48 9.29
CA VAL A 200 -9.49 -5.32 10.49
C VAL A 200 -10.83 -5.99 10.81
N LEU A 201 -11.96 -5.26 10.72
CA LEU A 201 -13.29 -5.84 10.90
C LEU A 201 -13.61 -6.90 9.85
N PHE A 202 -13.26 -6.65 8.59
CA PHE A 202 -13.43 -7.61 7.50
C PHE A 202 -12.65 -8.90 7.79
N TRP A 203 -11.36 -8.79 8.12
CA TRP A 203 -10.54 -9.96 8.42
C TRP A 203 -11.02 -10.66 9.69
N THR A 204 -11.44 -9.92 10.72
CA THR A 204 -12.05 -10.50 11.92
C THR A 204 -13.27 -11.34 11.56
N ALA A 205 -14.18 -10.82 10.74
CA ALA A 205 -15.37 -11.55 10.30
C ALA A 205 -15.01 -12.80 9.48
N MET A 206 -14.09 -12.68 8.53
CA MET A 206 -13.64 -13.80 7.69
C MET A 206 -13.01 -14.92 8.51
N VAL A 207 -12.13 -14.57 9.46
CA VAL A 207 -11.37 -15.49 10.31
C VAL A 207 -12.27 -16.21 11.33
N LEU A 208 -13.44 -15.66 11.66
CA LEU A 208 -14.45 -16.31 12.52
C LEU A 208 -15.30 -17.35 11.77
N LEU A 209 -15.36 -17.29 10.42
CA LEU A 209 -16.11 -18.26 9.62
C LEU A 209 -15.49 -19.66 9.72
N PRO A 210 -16.27 -20.74 9.90
CA PRO A 210 -15.76 -22.10 10.10
C PRO A 210 -14.77 -22.57 9.02
N GLN A 211 -15.04 -22.21 7.76
CA GLN A 211 -14.22 -22.58 6.61
C GLN A 211 -12.82 -21.92 6.62
N TRP A 212 -12.65 -20.79 7.30
CA TRP A 212 -11.45 -19.96 7.28
C TRP A 212 -10.79 -19.88 8.69
N ARG A 213 -11.19 -20.80 9.58
CA ARG A 213 -10.68 -20.90 10.96
C ARG A 213 -9.21 -21.31 11.09
N THR A 214 -8.59 -21.80 10.03
CA THR A 214 -7.16 -22.14 9.99
C THR A 214 -6.34 -21.12 9.21
N PHE A 215 -6.99 -20.27 8.42
CA PHE A 215 -6.31 -19.26 7.61
C PHE A 215 -5.77 -18.14 8.50
N ALA A 216 -4.46 -17.89 8.43
CA ALA A 216 -3.81 -16.75 9.05
C ALA A 216 -3.49 -15.72 7.95
N PRO A 217 -4.18 -14.57 7.91
CA PRO A 217 -3.88 -13.55 6.90
C PRO A 217 -2.45 -13.02 7.10
N PRO A 218 -1.64 -12.88 6.03
CA PRO A 218 -0.34 -12.22 6.12
C PRO A 218 -0.49 -10.79 6.66
N GLU A 219 0.54 -10.31 7.38
CA GLU A 219 0.53 -8.99 8.02
C GLU A 219 0.23 -7.85 7.05
N GLU A 220 0.71 -7.94 5.82
CA GLU A 220 0.44 -6.96 4.76
C GLU A 220 -1.06 -6.80 4.47
N LEU A 221 -1.84 -7.89 4.54
CA LEU A 221 -3.28 -7.85 4.32
C LEU A 221 -4.04 -7.27 5.50
N LEU A 222 -3.48 -7.33 6.71
CA LEU A 222 -4.09 -6.71 7.89
C LEU A 222 -3.96 -5.18 7.88
N ILE A 223 -2.92 -4.65 7.23
CA ILE A 223 -2.65 -3.20 7.15
C ILE A 223 -3.07 -2.60 5.80
N PHE A 224 -3.00 -3.39 4.75
CA PHE A 224 -3.37 -3.02 3.38
C PHE A 224 -4.35 -4.04 2.78
N GLY A 225 -5.48 -4.16 3.47
CA GLY A 225 -6.51 -5.13 3.18
C GLY A 225 -7.38 -4.77 1.98
N PRO A 226 -8.40 -5.61 1.71
CA PRO A 226 -9.26 -5.48 0.55
C PRO A 226 -10.06 -4.17 0.54
N MET A 227 -10.51 -3.67 1.69
CA MET A 227 -11.28 -2.42 1.80
C MET A 227 -10.39 -1.24 1.44
N ARG A 228 -9.15 -1.20 1.93
CA ARG A 228 -8.21 -0.14 1.55
C ARG A 228 -7.82 -0.18 0.08
N ARG A 229 -7.64 -1.36 -0.50
CA ARG A 229 -7.41 -1.52 -1.94
C ARG A 229 -8.61 -1.04 -2.75
N LEU A 230 -9.83 -1.43 -2.36
CA LEU A 230 -11.07 -1.01 -3.01
C LEU A 230 -11.24 0.50 -2.94
N ALA A 231 -11.10 1.09 -1.75
CA ALA A 231 -11.26 2.52 -1.53
C ALA A 231 -10.22 3.34 -2.31
N ARG A 232 -8.95 2.94 -2.27
CA ARG A 232 -7.87 3.67 -2.96
C ARG A 232 -7.98 3.53 -4.47
N ARG A 233 -8.36 2.36 -4.98
CA ARG A 233 -8.42 2.08 -6.42
C ARG A 233 -9.68 2.63 -7.07
N TYR A 234 -10.84 2.50 -6.43
CA TYR A 234 -12.12 2.82 -7.04
C TYR A 234 -12.80 4.00 -6.37
N LEU A 235 -12.96 4.01 -5.04
CA LEU A 235 -13.78 5.04 -4.36
C LEU A 235 -13.25 6.46 -4.56
N ASN A 236 -11.94 6.67 -4.42
CA ASN A 236 -11.36 8.00 -4.61
C ASN A 236 -11.58 8.53 -6.03
N TRP A 237 -11.37 7.69 -7.03
CA TRP A 237 -11.59 8.09 -8.42
C TRP A 237 -13.07 8.24 -8.73
N PHE A 238 -13.94 7.36 -8.22
CA PHE A 238 -15.38 7.45 -8.37
C PHE A 238 -15.95 8.77 -7.83
N ILE A 239 -15.48 9.24 -6.67
CA ILE A 239 -15.91 10.53 -6.13
C ILE A 239 -15.52 11.66 -7.10
N VAL A 240 -14.27 11.68 -7.57
CA VAL A 240 -13.82 12.72 -8.49
C VAL A 240 -14.54 12.62 -9.84
N ASP A 241 -14.75 11.40 -10.34
CA ASP A 241 -15.48 11.15 -11.58
C ASP A 241 -16.94 11.61 -11.47
N THR A 242 -17.55 11.46 -10.29
CA THR A 242 -18.90 11.98 -9.98
C THR A 242 -18.94 13.51 -10.05
N PHE A 243 -17.93 14.20 -9.52
CA PHE A 243 -17.85 15.65 -9.63
C PHE A 243 -17.67 16.12 -11.08
N VAL A 244 -16.81 15.46 -11.85
CA VAL A 244 -16.59 15.78 -13.27
C VAL A 244 -17.88 15.59 -14.08
N THR A 245 -18.59 14.48 -13.85
CA THR A 245 -19.84 14.17 -14.54
C THR A 245 -20.98 15.10 -14.14
N LEU A 246 -21.07 15.48 -12.87
CA LEU A 246 -22.02 16.49 -12.40
C LEU A 246 -21.79 17.85 -13.08
N MET A 247 -20.53 18.29 -13.20
CA MET A 247 -20.18 19.51 -13.93
C MET A 247 -20.50 19.39 -15.43
N ALA A 248 -20.21 18.23 -16.05
CA ALA A 248 -20.51 17.98 -17.45
C ALA A 248 -22.03 18.03 -17.74
N ILE A 249 -22.85 17.41 -16.88
CA ILE A 249 -24.32 17.46 -16.98
C ILE A 249 -24.83 18.88 -16.73
N GLY A 250 -24.28 19.60 -15.75
CA GLY A 250 -24.64 20.99 -15.48
C GLY A 250 -24.37 21.91 -16.67
N LEU A 251 -23.20 21.77 -17.32
CA LEU A 251 -22.85 22.52 -18.52
C LEU A 251 -23.75 22.15 -19.72
N ALA A 252 -23.94 20.85 -19.96
CA ALA A 252 -24.81 20.38 -21.04
C ALA A 252 -26.26 20.85 -20.86
N GLY A 253 -26.79 20.71 -19.64
CA GLY A 253 -28.13 21.17 -19.27
C GLY A 253 -28.29 22.68 -19.40
N GLY A 254 -27.30 23.46 -18.97
CA GLY A 254 -27.29 24.92 -19.12
C GLY A 254 -27.32 25.38 -20.58
N ILE A 255 -26.54 24.72 -21.45
CA ILE A 255 -26.54 25.00 -22.89
C ILE A 255 -27.90 24.67 -23.50
N VAL A 256 -28.46 23.48 -23.25
CA VAL A 256 -29.75 23.09 -23.82
C VAL A 256 -30.88 23.98 -23.29
N ARG A 257 -30.83 24.37 -22.01
CA ARG A 257 -31.79 25.31 -21.41
C ARG A 257 -31.75 26.69 -22.06
N ALA A 258 -30.61 27.13 -22.60
CA ALA A 258 -30.51 28.39 -23.32
C ALA A 258 -31.28 28.39 -24.65
N PHE A 259 -31.56 27.21 -25.22
CA PHE A 259 -32.25 27.04 -26.51
C PHE A 259 -33.61 26.36 -26.41
N GLY A 260 -34.07 25.98 -25.21
CA GLY A 260 -35.37 25.34 -25.01
C GLY A 260 -35.71 25.09 -23.54
N PRO A 261 -36.96 24.71 -23.23
CA PRO A 261 -37.40 24.46 -21.86
C PRO A 261 -36.78 23.16 -21.33
N LEU A 262 -35.85 23.27 -20.39
CA LEU A 262 -35.28 22.14 -19.66
C LEU A 262 -35.24 22.45 -18.16
N GLU A 263 -36.08 21.75 -17.40
CA GLU A 263 -36.16 21.86 -15.94
C GLU A 263 -35.58 20.63 -15.26
N LEU A 264 -34.25 20.54 -15.27
CA LEU A 264 -33.51 19.59 -14.45
C LEU A 264 -33.31 20.20 -13.07
N GLY A 265 -34.23 19.93 -12.14
CA GLY A 265 -34.02 20.24 -10.73
C GLY A 265 -32.75 19.58 -10.19
N LEU A 266 -32.11 20.19 -9.18
CA LEU A 266 -30.80 19.76 -8.67
C LEU A 266 -30.79 18.28 -8.26
N LEU A 267 -31.85 17.81 -7.59
CA LEU A 267 -31.95 16.42 -7.13
C LEU A 267 -31.92 15.42 -8.29
N LYS A 268 -32.68 15.67 -9.36
CA LYS A 268 -32.69 14.83 -10.57
C LYS A 268 -31.33 14.86 -11.26
N ALA A 269 -30.74 16.05 -11.41
CA ALA A 269 -29.42 16.20 -12.03
C ALA A 269 -28.32 15.45 -11.25
N SER A 270 -28.33 15.51 -9.91
CA SER A 270 -27.40 14.75 -9.07
C SER A 270 -27.60 13.24 -9.19
N GLY A 271 -28.84 12.76 -9.24
CA GLY A 271 -29.14 11.33 -9.46
C GLY A 271 -28.62 10.82 -10.81
N ILE A 272 -28.83 11.60 -11.88
CA ILE A 272 -28.32 11.29 -13.23
C ILE A 272 -26.79 11.28 -13.23
N ALA A 273 -26.15 12.26 -12.59
CA ALA A 273 -24.70 12.33 -12.48
C ALA A 273 -24.11 11.12 -11.75
N LEU A 274 -24.74 10.70 -10.65
CA LEU A 274 -24.34 9.47 -9.95
C LEU A 274 -24.49 8.23 -10.84
N GLY A 275 -25.59 8.11 -11.58
CA GLY A 275 -25.81 7.01 -12.53
C GLY A 275 -24.77 6.98 -13.65
N PHE A 276 -24.47 8.13 -14.26
CA PHE A 276 -23.46 8.24 -15.31
C PHE A 276 -22.05 7.95 -14.76
N SER A 277 -21.73 8.47 -13.58
CA SER A 277 -20.47 8.18 -12.88
C SER A 277 -20.31 6.69 -12.58
N PHE A 278 -21.40 6.00 -12.21
CA PHE A 278 -21.40 4.55 -12.02
C PHE A 278 -21.16 3.79 -13.32
N LEU A 279 -21.86 4.15 -14.41
CA LEU A 279 -21.63 3.55 -15.74
C LEU A 279 -20.19 3.78 -16.22
N PHE A 280 -19.67 4.99 -16.04
CA PHE A 280 -18.29 5.32 -16.38
C PHE A 280 -17.29 4.55 -15.50
N GLY A 281 -17.53 4.42 -14.20
CA GLY A 281 -16.69 3.64 -13.30
C GLY A 281 -16.68 2.15 -13.62
N ALA A 282 -17.83 1.58 -13.99
CA ALA A 282 -17.95 0.19 -14.41
C ALA A 282 -17.17 -0.08 -15.71
N THR A 283 -17.40 0.73 -16.75
CA THR A 283 -16.67 0.64 -18.03
C THR A 283 -15.17 0.89 -17.87
N SER A 284 -14.79 1.88 -17.06
CA SER A 284 -13.38 2.16 -16.72
C SER A 284 -12.71 1.00 -15.98
N THR A 285 -13.46 0.29 -15.12
CA THR A 285 -12.96 -0.90 -14.42
C THR A 285 -12.72 -2.04 -15.41
N MET A 286 -13.67 -2.27 -16.32
CA MET A 286 -13.56 -3.30 -17.37
C MET A 286 -12.37 -3.04 -18.30
N LEU A 287 -12.15 -1.78 -18.67
CA LEU A 287 -11.02 -1.36 -19.51
C LEU A 287 -9.70 -1.22 -18.72
N GLY A 288 -9.69 -1.50 -17.41
CA GLY A 288 -8.47 -1.47 -16.60
C GLY A 288 -7.92 -0.08 -16.29
N MET A 289 -8.70 0.99 -16.53
CA MET A 289 -8.25 2.39 -16.40
C MET A 289 -7.81 2.78 -14.99
N TYR A 290 -8.30 2.08 -13.95
CA TYR A 290 -7.89 2.30 -12.55
C TYR A 290 -6.55 1.63 -12.19
N ARG A 291 -5.93 0.91 -13.12
CA ARG A 291 -4.57 0.36 -12.99
C ARG A 291 -3.51 1.27 -13.61
N VAL A 292 -3.92 2.30 -14.37
CA VAL A 292 -3.02 3.20 -15.09
C VAL A 292 -2.43 4.25 -14.14
N ALA A 293 -1.11 4.39 -14.15
CA ALA A 293 -0.42 5.49 -13.49
C ALA A 293 -0.50 6.75 -14.37
N TRP A 294 -1.57 7.53 -14.18
CA TRP A 294 -1.88 8.70 -15.03
C TRP A 294 -0.78 9.77 -15.14
N SER A 295 0.13 9.85 -14.17
CA SER A 295 1.31 10.75 -14.25
C SER A 295 2.31 10.33 -15.32
N GLN A 296 2.32 9.05 -15.71
CA GLN A 296 3.22 8.46 -16.70
C GLN A 296 2.47 7.95 -17.94
N ALA A 297 1.16 8.15 -18.01
CA ALA A 297 0.33 7.62 -19.09
C ALA A 297 0.74 8.18 -20.47
N GLY A 298 0.89 7.26 -21.43
CA GLY A 298 1.08 7.57 -22.84
C GLY A 298 -0.17 8.12 -23.50
N SER A 299 -0.10 8.43 -24.80
CA SER A 299 -1.28 8.81 -25.60
C SER A 299 -2.24 7.65 -25.84
N ALA A 300 -1.75 6.41 -25.83
CA ALA A 300 -2.58 5.22 -25.99
C ALA A 300 -3.69 5.11 -24.91
N GLU A 301 -3.38 5.48 -23.67
CA GLU A 301 -4.35 5.42 -22.55
C GLU A 301 -5.50 6.43 -22.70
N ALA A 302 -5.33 7.48 -23.52
CA ALA A 302 -6.40 8.41 -23.83
C ALA A 302 -7.52 7.73 -24.63
N TRP A 303 -7.18 6.72 -25.45
CA TRP A 303 -8.18 5.91 -26.15
C TRP A 303 -9.04 5.09 -25.19
N GLY A 304 -8.45 4.57 -24.12
CA GLY A 304 -9.21 3.87 -23.07
C GLY A 304 -10.24 4.78 -22.42
N LEU A 305 -9.89 6.05 -22.18
CA LEU A 305 -10.83 7.04 -21.64
C LEU A 305 -11.95 7.41 -22.61
N PHE A 306 -11.63 7.53 -23.90
CA PHE A 306 -12.62 7.73 -24.96
C PHE A 306 -13.63 6.59 -24.98
N TRP A 307 -13.16 5.34 -25.05
CA TRP A 307 -14.05 4.18 -25.08
C TRP A 307 -14.88 4.01 -23.81
N ALA A 308 -14.29 4.23 -22.62
CA ALA A 308 -15.02 4.21 -21.36
C ALA A 308 -16.19 5.21 -21.38
N THR A 309 -15.91 6.45 -21.83
CA THR A 309 -16.92 7.52 -21.87
C THR A 309 -17.97 7.27 -22.95
N ALA A 310 -17.56 6.79 -24.13
CA ALA A 310 -18.46 6.49 -25.24
C ALA A 310 -19.42 5.34 -24.91
N VAL A 311 -18.92 4.25 -24.31
CA VAL A 311 -19.76 3.12 -23.88
C VAL A 311 -20.69 3.55 -22.76
N ALA A 312 -20.21 4.30 -21.75
CA ALA A 312 -21.07 4.80 -20.68
C ALA A 312 -22.18 5.73 -21.21
N GLY A 313 -21.85 6.63 -22.14
CA GLY A 313 -22.82 7.51 -22.80
C GLY A 313 -23.83 6.76 -23.66
N GLY A 314 -23.39 5.75 -24.41
CA GLY A 314 -24.27 4.89 -25.21
C GLY A 314 -25.25 4.08 -24.36
N VAL A 315 -24.77 3.52 -23.24
CA VAL A 315 -25.64 2.82 -22.28
C VAL A 315 -26.62 3.79 -21.62
N ALA A 316 -26.17 4.97 -21.19
CA ALA A 316 -27.04 5.99 -20.64
C ALA A 316 -28.12 6.45 -21.64
N PHE A 317 -27.76 6.59 -22.91
CA PHE A 317 -28.71 6.87 -23.99
C PHE A 317 -29.74 5.76 -24.15
N GLY A 318 -29.32 4.50 -24.20
CA GLY A 318 -30.23 3.35 -24.30
C GLY A 318 -31.20 3.25 -23.11
N ILE A 319 -30.69 3.45 -21.88
CA ILE A 319 -31.51 3.50 -20.67
C ILE A 319 -32.54 4.64 -20.76
N ASN A 320 -32.13 5.83 -21.22
CA ASN A 320 -33.03 6.97 -21.38
C ASN A 320 -34.16 6.69 -22.39
N GLN A 321 -33.87 5.96 -23.48
CA GLN A 321 -34.90 5.56 -24.44
C GLN A 321 -35.86 4.51 -23.88
N PHE A 322 -35.37 3.58 -23.06
CA PHE A 322 -36.18 2.51 -22.48
C PHE A 322 -37.06 2.99 -21.31
N ILE A 323 -36.53 3.89 -20.49
CA ILE A 323 -37.20 4.40 -19.29
C ILE A 323 -38.02 5.68 -19.59
N GLY A 324 -37.84 6.27 -20.77
CA GLY A 324 -38.68 7.31 -21.38
C GLY A 324 -39.01 8.46 -20.44
N ASP A 325 -40.20 8.38 -19.83
CA ASP A 325 -40.80 9.45 -19.02
C ASP A 325 -40.14 9.68 -17.66
N ALA A 326 -39.44 8.68 -17.08
CA ALA A 326 -38.88 8.84 -15.73
C ALA A 326 -37.55 9.64 -15.72
N LEU A 327 -36.75 9.52 -16.79
CA LEU A 327 -35.50 10.28 -16.96
C LEU A 327 -35.71 11.56 -17.78
N GLY A 328 -36.51 11.49 -18.86
CA GLY A 328 -36.97 12.66 -19.63
C GLY A 328 -35.86 13.53 -20.20
N LEU A 329 -34.63 13.01 -20.39
CA LEU A 329 -33.51 13.80 -20.88
C LEU A 329 -33.55 13.89 -22.42
N PRO A 330 -33.42 15.09 -22.99
CA PRO A 330 -33.18 15.22 -24.42
C PRO A 330 -31.89 14.47 -24.81
N PRO A 331 -31.88 13.71 -25.92
CA PRO A 331 -30.69 13.06 -26.46
C PRO A 331 -29.45 13.95 -26.53
N SER A 332 -29.64 15.23 -26.88
CA SER A 332 -28.59 16.23 -26.98
C SER A 332 -27.87 16.46 -25.64
N VAL A 333 -28.58 16.43 -24.51
CA VAL A 333 -27.99 16.60 -23.17
C VAL A 333 -27.05 15.43 -22.87
N ILE A 334 -27.43 14.20 -23.19
CA ILE A 334 -26.61 13.00 -22.92
C ILE A 334 -25.33 13.02 -23.76
N VAL A 335 -25.44 13.36 -25.05
CA VAL A 335 -24.29 13.46 -25.95
C VAL A 335 -23.35 14.58 -25.50
N LEU A 336 -23.87 15.78 -25.24
CA LEU A 336 -23.07 16.91 -24.77
C LEU A 336 -22.42 16.62 -23.42
N ALA A 337 -23.16 16.04 -22.47
CA ALA A 337 -22.61 15.65 -21.17
C ALA A 337 -21.49 14.62 -21.32
N SER A 338 -21.62 13.65 -22.23
CA SER A 338 -20.57 12.67 -22.52
C SER A 338 -19.31 13.34 -23.10
N MET A 339 -19.46 14.32 -24.00
CA MET A 339 -18.34 15.08 -24.55
C MET A 339 -17.63 15.93 -23.49
N PHE A 340 -18.38 16.65 -22.66
CA PHE A 340 -17.80 17.43 -21.56
C PHE A 340 -17.15 16.54 -20.51
N ALA A 341 -17.74 15.39 -20.19
CA ALA A 341 -17.17 14.41 -19.27
C ALA A 341 -15.83 13.88 -19.80
N LEU A 342 -15.76 13.50 -21.09
CA LEU A 342 -14.50 13.07 -21.72
C LEU A 342 -13.40 14.14 -21.58
N GLY A 343 -13.73 15.40 -21.90
CA GLY A 343 -12.81 16.53 -21.75
C GLY A 343 -12.35 16.72 -20.30
N GLY A 344 -13.29 16.74 -19.36
CA GLY A 344 -13.01 16.89 -17.93
C GLY A 344 -12.15 15.75 -17.38
N PHE A 345 -12.44 14.51 -17.76
CA PHE A 345 -11.64 13.36 -17.39
C PHE A 345 -10.23 13.42 -17.97
N ALA A 346 -10.09 13.82 -19.25
CA ALA A 346 -8.80 13.95 -19.89
C ALA A 346 -7.96 15.03 -19.21
N ILE A 347 -8.56 16.18 -18.90
CA ILE A 347 -7.90 17.27 -18.15
C ILE A 347 -7.43 16.79 -16.79
N LEU A 348 -8.30 16.14 -16.01
CA LEU A 348 -7.98 15.71 -14.66
C LEU A 348 -6.90 14.62 -14.62
N ARG A 349 -6.99 13.65 -15.54
CA ARG A 349 -6.06 12.51 -15.61
C ARG A 349 -4.70 12.93 -16.17
N TYR A 350 -4.65 13.77 -17.22
CA TYR A 350 -3.41 14.30 -17.80
C TYR A 350 -2.95 15.63 -17.21
N ARG A 351 -3.51 16.07 -16.07
CA ARG A 351 -3.25 17.40 -15.47
C ARG A 351 -1.77 17.73 -15.32
N THR A 352 -0.95 16.76 -14.91
CA THR A 352 0.49 16.96 -14.69
C THR A 352 1.21 17.19 -16.01
N ARG A 353 0.82 16.47 -17.07
CA ARG A 353 1.38 16.59 -18.41
C ARG A 353 0.93 17.87 -19.12
N LEU A 354 -0.32 18.26 -18.92
CA LEU A 354 -0.84 19.54 -19.43
C LEU A 354 -0.14 20.72 -18.76
N ALA A 355 0.03 20.67 -17.44
CA ALA A 355 0.74 21.69 -16.68
C ALA A 355 2.22 21.77 -17.06
N SER A 356 2.93 20.63 -17.12
CA SER A 356 4.34 20.62 -17.51
C SER A 356 4.54 21.03 -18.97
N GLY A 357 3.67 20.62 -19.89
CA GLY A 357 3.70 21.04 -21.28
C GLY A 357 3.44 22.54 -21.45
N ALA A 358 2.46 23.10 -20.73
CA ALA A 358 2.17 24.53 -20.74
C ALA A 358 3.34 25.34 -20.15
N ALA A 359 3.89 24.91 -19.01
CA ALA A 359 5.03 25.54 -18.36
C ALA A 359 6.27 25.56 -19.29
N THR A 360 6.60 24.43 -19.91
CA THR A 360 7.74 24.33 -20.82
C THR A 360 7.57 25.21 -22.05
N ARG A 361 6.38 25.23 -22.68
CA ARG A 361 6.11 26.12 -23.82
C ARG A 361 6.15 27.59 -23.42
N TRP A 362 5.67 27.92 -22.23
CA TRP A 362 5.69 29.29 -21.70
C TRP A 362 7.12 29.76 -21.42
N ILE A 363 7.96 28.91 -20.83
CA ILE A 363 9.39 29.17 -20.62
C ILE A 363 10.12 29.29 -21.96
N GLN A 364 9.90 28.38 -22.90
CA GLN A 364 10.55 28.39 -24.22
C GLN A 364 10.18 29.61 -25.09
N ARG A 365 9.00 30.20 -24.89
CA ARG A 365 8.60 31.44 -25.58
C ARG A 365 9.33 32.69 -25.07
N ARG A 366 10.01 32.64 -23.92
CA ARG A 366 10.92 33.71 -23.49
C ARG A 366 12.30 33.47 -24.11
N ALA A 367 12.77 34.41 -24.94
CA ALA A 367 14.09 34.38 -25.57
C ALA A 367 15.25 34.18 -24.58
N SER A 368 15.06 34.55 -23.31
CA SER A 368 16.03 34.36 -22.21
C SER A 368 16.16 32.92 -21.71
N ALA A 369 15.36 31.96 -22.20
CA ALA A 369 15.40 30.57 -21.72
C ALA A 369 16.70 29.84 -22.08
N HIS A 370 17.43 30.26 -23.13
CA HIS A 370 18.74 29.72 -23.46
C HIS A 370 19.82 30.13 -22.44
N LEU A 371 19.66 31.26 -21.75
CA LEU A 371 20.56 31.74 -20.69
C LEU A 371 20.31 31.04 -19.34
N ALA A 372 19.16 30.37 -19.19
CA ALA A 372 18.78 29.66 -17.97
C ALA A 372 19.10 28.16 -17.99
N ARG A 373 19.67 27.64 -19.10
CA ARG A 373 20.07 26.23 -19.20
C ARG A 373 21.51 26.06 -18.75
N GLU A 374 21.73 25.08 -17.90
CA GLU A 374 23.06 24.72 -17.44
C GLU A 374 23.83 24.07 -18.60
N ARG A 375 24.98 24.64 -18.95
CA ARG A 375 25.84 24.13 -20.01
C ARG A 375 26.64 22.93 -19.51
N VAL A 376 26.50 21.81 -20.20
CA VAL A 376 27.09 20.53 -19.81
C VAL A 376 28.13 20.07 -20.82
N LEU A 377 29.32 19.69 -20.33
CA LEU A 377 30.35 18.98 -21.11
C LEU A 377 30.40 17.53 -20.63
N ILE A 378 30.37 16.58 -21.55
CA ILE A 378 30.43 15.14 -21.22
C ILE A 378 31.83 14.62 -21.52
N VAL A 379 32.50 14.04 -20.53
CA VAL A 379 33.84 13.47 -20.68
C VAL A 379 33.72 11.98 -20.95
N GLY A 380 34.19 11.56 -22.13
CA GLY A 380 34.01 10.22 -22.68
C GLY A 380 32.82 10.15 -23.64
N SER A 381 33.09 9.85 -24.91
CA SER A 381 32.10 9.76 -25.99
C SER A 381 31.64 8.33 -26.31
N GLY A 382 32.07 7.36 -25.51
CA GLY A 382 31.63 5.96 -25.59
C GLY A 382 30.16 5.77 -25.18
N TYR A 383 29.77 4.51 -24.94
CA TYR A 383 28.38 4.18 -24.59
C TYR A 383 27.85 4.91 -23.36
N ALA A 384 28.68 5.14 -22.32
CA ALA A 384 28.27 5.94 -21.17
C ALA A 384 27.96 7.39 -21.57
N GLY A 385 28.80 8.00 -22.41
CA GLY A 385 28.58 9.37 -22.90
C GLY A 385 27.33 9.49 -23.77
N GLN A 386 27.08 8.50 -24.64
CA GLN A 386 25.86 8.45 -25.44
C GLN A 386 24.62 8.26 -24.57
N PHE A 387 24.69 7.40 -23.56
CA PHE A 387 23.62 7.22 -22.58
C PHE A 387 23.35 8.51 -21.79
N MET A 388 24.39 9.21 -21.32
CA MET A 388 24.23 10.51 -20.67
C MET A 388 23.63 11.56 -21.59
N THR A 389 23.99 11.54 -22.87
CA THR A 389 23.38 12.43 -23.88
C THR A 389 21.89 12.15 -24.03
N TRP A 390 21.51 10.87 -24.12
CA TRP A 390 20.11 10.47 -24.18
C TRP A 390 19.36 10.88 -22.90
N LEU A 391 19.92 10.62 -21.72
CA LEU A 391 19.31 10.94 -20.43
C LEU A 391 19.13 12.45 -20.21
N LEU A 392 20.14 13.25 -20.54
CA LEU A 392 20.07 14.71 -20.41
C LEU A 392 19.17 15.35 -21.47
N SER A 393 18.93 14.68 -22.60
CA SER A 393 18.07 15.21 -23.67
C SER A 393 16.62 14.70 -23.61
N ASN A 394 16.37 13.54 -22.99
CA ASN A 394 15.04 12.91 -22.93
C ASN A 394 14.52 12.68 -21.51
N GLY A 395 15.33 12.97 -20.50
CA GLY A 395 14.96 12.81 -19.10
C GLY A 395 13.97 13.87 -18.60
N PRO A 396 13.48 13.72 -17.36
CA PRO A 396 12.52 14.64 -16.75
C PRO A 396 12.99 16.11 -16.72
N SER A 397 14.31 16.33 -16.73
CA SER A 397 14.96 17.64 -16.65
C SER A 397 15.59 18.10 -17.97
N ALA A 398 15.20 17.51 -19.11
CA ALA A 398 15.81 17.81 -20.41
C ALA A 398 15.76 19.29 -20.82
N GLY A 399 14.78 20.04 -20.31
CA GLY A 399 14.67 21.48 -20.56
C GLY A 399 15.69 22.34 -19.79
N ALA A 400 16.40 21.78 -18.81
CA ALA A 400 17.31 22.49 -17.92
C ALA A 400 18.79 22.43 -18.34
N PHE A 401 19.15 21.53 -19.26
CA PHE A 401 20.54 21.31 -19.66
C PHE A 401 20.75 21.63 -21.15
N HIS A 402 21.93 22.13 -21.49
CA HIS A 402 22.39 22.29 -22.86
C HIS A 402 23.73 21.58 -23.03
N ILE A 403 23.73 20.49 -23.78
CA ILE A 403 24.95 19.71 -24.02
C ILE A 403 25.82 20.47 -25.03
N VAL A 404 26.97 20.95 -24.56
CA VAL A 404 27.92 21.73 -25.36
C VAL A 404 28.72 20.82 -26.28
N GLY A 405 29.18 19.67 -25.77
CA GLY A 405 30.06 18.77 -26.50
C GLY A 405 30.57 17.60 -25.68
N PHE A 406 31.36 16.76 -26.34
CA PHE A 406 32.17 15.73 -25.69
C PHE A 406 33.63 16.15 -25.55
N ALA A 407 34.28 15.70 -24.48
CA ALA A 407 35.74 15.66 -24.36
C ALA A 407 36.21 14.19 -24.35
N ASP A 408 37.02 13.78 -25.32
CA ASP A 408 37.49 12.41 -25.46
C ASP A 408 38.97 12.41 -25.86
N ASP A 409 39.76 11.49 -25.32
CA ASP A 409 41.20 11.44 -25.60
C ASP A 409 41.51 10.71 -26.92
N ASP A 410 40.53 10.00 -27.48
CA ASP A 410 40.66 9.36 -28.79
C ASP A 410 40.82 10.42 -29.89
N LEU A 411 42.00 10.40 -30.51
CA LEU A 411 42.37 11.31 -31.59
C LEU A 411 41.49 11.18 -32.83
N PHE A 412 41.00 9.97 -33.11
CA PHE A 412 40.20 9.71 -34.30
C PHE A 412 38.76 10.23 -34.15
N LYS A 413 38.33 10.58 -32.93
CA LYS A 413 36.98 11.07 -32.65
C LYS A 413 36.87 12.60 -32.67
N GLN A 414 37.98 13.32 -32.72
CA GLN A 414 37.98 14.79 -32.68
C GLN A 414 37.19 15.39 -33.85
N GLY A 415 36.26 16.29 -33.55
CA GLY A 415 35.39 16.92 -34.55
C GLY A 415 34.24 16.06 -35.06
N ILE A 416 34.21 14.76 -34.76
CA ILE A 416 33.10 13.86 -35.14
C ILE A 416 31.87 14.17 -34.28
N ARG A 417 30.68 14.02 -34.87
CA ARG A 417 29.39 14.10 -34.16
C ARG A 417 28.92 12.71 -33.72
N ILE A 418 28.73 12.54 -32.42
CA ILE A 418 28.24 11.31 -31.80
C ILE A 418 26.92 11.64 -31.11
N SER A 419 25.84 10.92 -31.42
CA SER A 419 24.48 11.22 -30.90
C SER A 419 24.03 12.67 -31.14
N GLY A 420 24.46 13.28 -32.26
CA GLY A 420 24.15 14.67 -32.61
C GLY A 420 25.03 15.74 -31.94
N VAL A 421 25.99 15.35 -31.09
CA VAL A 421 26.88 16.24 -30.33
C VAL A 421 28.33 16.07 -30.79
N SER A 422 29.07 17.16 -30.97
CA SER A 422 30.47 17.13 -31.43
C SER A 422 31.47 16.85 -30.31
N VAL A 423 32.56 16.13 -30.64
CA VAL A 423 33.75 16.03 -29.77
C VAL A 423 34.62 17.27 -29.97
N LEU A 424 34.81 18.04 -28.90
CA LEU A 424 35.39 19.40 -28.93
C LEU A 424 36.88 19.45 -28.55
N GLY A 425 37.38 18.42 -27.88
CA GLY A 425 38.76 18.36 -27.41
C GLY A 425 39.05 17.14 -26.55
N ARG A 426 40.24 17.12 -25.95
CA ARG A 426 40.69 16.04 -25.05
C ARG A 426 40.36 16.36 -23.60
N ARG A 427 40.62 15.41 -22.69
CA ARG A 427 40.43 15.61 -21.24
C ARG A 427 41.31 16.73 -20.69
N ASN A 428 42.53 16.89 -21.21
CA ASN A 428 43.42 17.98 -20.79
C ASN A 428 42.96 19.36 -21.28
N ASP A 429 42.08 19.42 -22.29
CA ASP A 429 41.51 20.68 -22.79
C ASP A 429 40.30 21.15 -21.98
N ILE A 430 39.84 20.37 -20.98
CA ILE A 430 38.66 20.69 -20.17
C ILE A 430 38.72 22.11 -19.58
N PRO A 431 39.82 22.58 -18.95
CA PRO A 431 39.87 23.94 -18.41
C PRO A 431 39.62 25.02 -19.47
N ARG A 432 40.25 24.86 -20.64
CA ARG A 432 40.09 25.77 -21.78
C ARG A 432 38.67 25.71 -22.35
N LEU A 433 38.09 24.53 -22.46
CA LEU A 433 36.73 24.34 -22.96
C LEU A 433 35.71 24.97 -22.00
N VAL A 434 35.90 24.77 -20.69
CA VAL A 434 35.03 25.31 -19.64
C VAL A 434 34.98 26.83 -19.70
N GLU A 435 36.12 27.49 -19.86
CA GLU A 435 36.19 28.94 -19.99
C GLU A 435 35.62 29.43 -21.34
N LYS A 436 36.03 28.81 -22.45
CA LYS A 436 35.61 29.21 -23.80
C LYS A 436 34.10 29.08 -24.02
N HIS A 437 33.49 28.04 -23.46
CA HIS A 437 32.07 27.72 -23.68
C HIS A 437 31.19 28.00 -22.46
N ASP A 438 31.73 28.58 -21.38
CA ASP A 438 31.02 28.89 -20.13
C ASP A 438 30.24 27.67 -19.60
N ILE A 439 30.97 26.57 -19.37
CA ILE A 439 30.40 25.30 -18.93
C ILE A 439 30.19 25.32 -17.41
N GLY A 440 28.95 25.08 -16.97
CA GLY A 440 28.60 25.03 -15.56
C GLY A 440 28.74 23.63 -14.93
N ILE A 441 28.63 22.57 -15.73
CA ILE A 441 28.74 21.18 -15.26
C ILE A 441 29.59 20.33 -16.21
N VAL A 442 30.52 19.56 -15.64
CA VAL A 442 31.28 18.51 -16.33
C VAL A 442 30.79 17.14 -15.85
N VAL A 443 30.31 16.32 -16.77
CA VAL A 443 29.81 14.97 -16.49
C VAL A 443 30.85 13.95 -16.94
N PHE A 444 31.41 13.18 -16.00
CA PHE A 444 32.31 12.08 -16.31
C PHE A 444 31.53 10.83 -16.67
N ALA A 445 31.65 10.42 -17.93
CA ALA A 445 30.98 9.28 -18.54
C ALA A 445 32.04 8.28 -19.07
N ILE A 446 32.98 7.91 -18.20
CA ILE A 446 34.04 6.93 -18.49
C ILE A 446 33.81 5.72 -17.59
N HIS A 447 33.82 4.53 -18.20
CA HIS A 447 33.71 3.26 -17.49
C HIS A 447 35.08 2.84 -16.97
N ASN A 448 35.13 2.29 -15.75
CA ASN A 448 36.34 1.68 -15.18
C ASN A 448 37.54 2.65 -15.05
N ILE A 449 37.35 3.80 -14.38
CA ILE A 449 38.44 4.72 -14.04
C ILE A 449 39.11 4.23 -12.75
N THR A 450 40.45 4.15 -12.73
CA THR A 450 41.20 3.88 -11.50
C THR A 450 41.05 5.03 -10.49
N ASP A 451 41.16 4.76 -9.19
CA ASP A 451 41.06 5.82 -8.16
C ASP A 451 42.10 6.94 -8.36
N ILE A 452 43.27 6.59 -8.89
CA ILE A 452 44.36 7.54 -9.22
C ILE A 452 43.96 8.44 -10.38
N GLU A 453 43.41 7.89 -11.47
CA GLU A 453 42.95 8.68 -12.60
C GLU A 453 41.73 9.52 -12.25
N ARG A 454 40.84 9.01 -11.40
CA ARG A 454 39.71 9.77 -10.86
C ARG A 454 40.20 10.98 -10.07
N ALA A 455 41.18 10.81 -9.19
CA ALA A 455 41.77 11.90 -8.44
C ALA A 455 42.39 12.96 -9.38
N ARG A 456 43.12 12.55 -10.41
CA ARG A 456 43.67 13.46 -11.43
C ARG A 456 42.59 14.22 -12.19
N LEU A 457 41.49 13.58 -12.56
CA LEU A 457 40.39 14.22 -13.28
C LEU A 457 39.62 15.22 -12.40
N LEU A 458 39.46 14.90 -11.12
CA LEU A 458 38.89 15.83 -10.14
C LEU A 458 39.79 17.03 -9.91
N ASP A 459 41.11 16.84 -9.88
CA ASP A 459 42.10 17.91 -9.75
C ASP A 459 42.09 18.87 -10.95
N ILE A 460 42.02 18.32 -12.17
CA ILE A 460 41.86 19.12 -13.40
C ILE A 460 40.57 19.96 -13.32
N CYS A 461 39.47 19.40 -12.82
CA CYS A 461 38.21 20.14 -12.69
C CYS A 461 38.21 21.13 -11.52
N ALA A 462 38.95 20.87 -10.45
CA ALA A 462 39.10 21.78 -9.31
C ALA A 462 39.77 23.11 -9.70
N SER A 463 40.58 23.10 -10.77
CA SER A 463 41.14 24.32 -11.37
C SER A 463 40.13 25.17 -12.15
N THR A 464 38.88 24.70 -12.30
CA THR A 464 37.83 25.34 -13.10
C THR A 464 36.64 25.76 -12.23
N ARG A 465 35.73 26.58 -12.80
CA ARG A 465 34.49 26.98 -12.12
C ARG A 465 33.34 25.97 -12.27
N ALA A 466 33.54 24.87 -13.00
CA ALA A 466 32.48 23.92 -13.31
C ALA A 466 32.25 22.92 -12.18
N ARG A 467 30.98 22.56 -11.94
CA ARG A 467 30.61 21.50 -11.01
C ARG A 467 30.84 20.14 -11.66
N VAL A 468 31.35 19.19 -10.89
CA VAL A 468 31.61 17.83 -11.38
C VAL A 468 30.46 16.91 -11.02
N ALA A 469 29.99 16.13 -11.99
CA ALA A 469 29.06 15.02 -11.79
C ALA A 469 29.64 13.73 -12.39
N ILE A 470 29.44 12.60 -11.73
CA ILE A 470 29.94 11.30 -12.18
C ILE A 470 28.73 10.46 -12.64
N ALA A 471 28.78 9.95 -13.86
CA ALA A 471 27.76 9.04 -14.36
C ALA A 471 27.88 7.66 -13.67
N PRO A 472 26.76 7.03 -13.30
CA PRO A 472 26.79 5.69 -12.70
C PRO A 472 27.29 4.64 -13.72
N ASP A 473 28.14 3.71 -13.27
CA ASP A 473 28.66 2.61 -14.10
C ASP A 473 27.65 1.45 -14.19
N ILE A 474 26.59 1.67 -14.95
CA ILE A 474 25.54 0.67 -15.17
C ILE A 474 26.03 -0.46 -16.08
N LEU A 475 26.90 -0.15 -17.05
CA LEU A 475 27.41 -1.12 -18.04
C LEU A 475 28.44 -2.07 -17.42
N GLY A 476 29.34 -1.57 -16.57
CA GLY A 476 30.26 -2.39 -15.79
C GLY A 476 29.52 -3.35 -14.87
N ALA A 477 28.46 -2.89 -14.19
CA ALA A 477 27.61 -3.73 -13.36
C ALA A 477 26.92 -4.86 -14.16
N LEU A 478 26.33 -4.54 -15.32
CA LEU A 478 25.67 -5.53 -16.18
C LEU A 478 26.65 -6.56 -16.78
N ASN A 479 27.85 -6.11 -17.16
CA ASN A 479 28.90 -7.00 -17.65
C ASN A 479 29.46 -7.90 -16.54
N GLY A 480 29.56 -7.39 -15.31
CA GLY A 480 29.91 -8.20 -14.13
C GLY A 480 28.90 -9.31 -13.86
N PHE A 481 27.60 -9.02 -13.96
CA PHE A 481 26.55 -10.05 -13.89
C PHE A 481 26.67 -11.10 -15.00
N ARG A 482 26.99 -10.70 -16.24
CA ARG A 482 27.23 -11.63 -17.35
C ARG A 482 28.47 -12.50 -17.13
N ALA A 483 29.55 -11.95 -16.59
CA ALA A 483 30.77 -12.70 -16.28
C ALA A 483 30.55 -13.73 -15.16
N GLN A 484 29.78 -13.38 -14.12
CA GLN A 484 29.40 -14.31 -13.05
C GLN A 484 28.48 -15.43 -13.56
N ASN A 485 27.51 -15.13 -14.41
CA ASN A 485 26.61 -16.14 -14.98
C ASN A 485 27.27 -16.98 -16.09
N GLY A 486 28.26 -16.44 -16.80
CA GLY A 486 29.06 -17.19 -17.78
C GLY A 486 30.01 -18.20 -17.13
N ALA A 487 30.55 -17.89 -15.94
CA ALA A 487 31.35 -18.82 -15.15
C ALA A 487 30.51 -19.97 -14.56
N ALA A 488 29.24 -19.72 -14.23
CA ALA A 488 28.32 -20.73 -13.70
C ALA A 488 27.91 -21.78 -14.75
N HIS A 489 27.95 -21.46 -16.05
CA HIS A 489 27.60 -22.39 -17.12
C HIS A 489 28.76 -23.27 -17.63
N ASN A 490 30.00 -22.97 -17.25
CA ASN A 490 31.19 -23.76 -17.62
C ASN A 490 31.85 -24.50 -16.44
N ALA A 491 31.18 -24.58 -15.28
CA ALA A 491 31.61 -25.49 -14.23
C ALA A 491 31.34 -26.95 -14.68
N PRO A 492 32.33 -27.87 -14.62
CA PRO A 492 32.06 -29.27 -14.87
C PRO A 492 31.00 -29.73 -13.86
N ALA A 493 29.97 -30.44 -14.34
CA ALA A 493 28.91 -30.97 -13.50
C ALA A 493 29.53 -31.67 -12.28
N PRO A 494 29.02 -31.43 -11.05
CA PRO A 494 29.51 -32.17 -9.89
C PRO A 494 29.30 -33.66 -10.14
N ARG A 495 30.34 -34.47 -9.95
CA ARG A 495 30.25 -35.93 -10.05
C ARG A 495 29.03 -36.39 -9.26
N GLN A 496 28.12 -37.07 -9.94
CA GLN A 496 26.99 -37.74 -9.31
C GLN A 496 27.59 -38.73 -8.30
N MET A 497 27.42 -38.44 -7.02
CA MET A 497 27.92 -39.27 -5.93
C MET A 497 27.07 -40.54 -5.93
N ASP A 498 27.72 -41.68 -6.10
CA ASP A 498 27.04 -42.98 -6.27
C ASP A 498 26.39 -43.38 -4.94
N TRP A 499 25.19 -44.00 -5.00
CA TRP A 499 24.41 -44.34 -3.80
C TRP A 499 25.18 -45.27 -2.84
N CYS A 500 26.14 -46.03 -3.35
CA CYS A 500 27.05 -46.85 -2.56
C CYS A 500 27.98 -46.04 -1.64
N GLU A 501 28.50 -44.88 -2.07
CA GLU A 501 29.37 -44.03 -1.23
C GLU A 501 28.60 -43.38 -0.08
N LEU A 502 27.32 -43.08 -0.30
CA LEU A 502 26.43 -42.48 0.71
C LEU A 502 26.05 -43.49 1.81
N CYS A 503 25.89 -44.77 1.46
CA CYS A 503 25.64 -45.85 2.44
C CYS A 503 26.89 -46.17 3.27
N LEU A 504 28.09 -46.18 2.67
CA LEU A 504 29.35 -46.40 3.38
C LEU A 504 29.66 -45.31 4.40
N MET A 505 29.30 -44.05 4.13
CA MET A 505 29.49 -42.95 5.08
C MET A 505 28.49 -42.93 6.24
N ARG A 506 27.32 -43.58 6.11
CA ARG A 506 26.28 -43.59 7.17
C ARG A 506 26.31 -44.84 8.07
N GLY A 507 27.10 -45.86 7.75
CA GLY A 507 27.20 -47.07 8.57
C GLY A 507 25.89 -47.86 8.68
N GLU A 508 24.95 -47.66 7.75
CA GLU A 508 23.65 -48.32 7.71
C GLU A 508 23.70 -49.51 6.73
N ARG A 509 23.26 -50.70 7.15
CA ARG A 509 23.08 -51.83 6.23
C ARG A 509 21.83 -51.58 5.38
N ALA A 510 22.00 -51.57 4.06
CA ALA A 510 20.91 -51.44 3.12
C ALA A 510 19.87 -52.58 3.31
N PRO A 511 18.55 -52.30 3.29
CA PRO A 511 17.54 -53.34 3.29
C PRO A 511 17.52 -54.04 1.93
N ALA A 512 17.49 -55.38 1.95
CA ALA A 512 17.39 -56.21 0.76
C ALA A 512 16.00 -56.07 0.11
N LEU A 513 15.89 -55.24 -0.92
CA LEU A 513 14.77 -55.24 -1.86
C LEU A 513 15.36 -55.33 -3.27
N GLY A 514 14.91 -56.35 -4.00
CA GLY A 514 15.59 -56.95 -5.15
C GLY A 514 15.88 -56.01 -6.32
N CYS A 515 17.15 -56.01 -6.74
CA CYS A 515 17.54 -55.63 -8.09
C CYS A 515 17.24 -56.81 -9.03
N ALA A 516 16.34 -56.60 -9.99
CA ALA A 516 16.32 -57.37 -11.23
C ALA A 516 16.80 -56.45 -12.35
N ASP A 517 17.86 -56.91 -13.02
CA ASP A 517 18.31 -56.60 -14.38
C ASP A 517 18.46 -55.11 -14.78
N GLU A 518 19.71 -54.64 -14.79
CA GLU A 518 20.45 -54.44 -16.03
C GLU A 518 21.93 -54.17 -15.68
N GLY A 519 22.83 -54.89 -16.35
CA GLY A 519 24.21 -55.07 -15.92
C GLY A 519 25.08 -53.82 -15.94
N LEU A 520 26.03 -53.75 -15.01
CA LEU A 520 27.46 -53.44 -15.23
C LEU A 520 28.18 -53.43 -13.87
N HIS A 521 29.20 -54.29 -13.78
CA HIS A 521 30.34 -54.32 -12.87
C HIS A 521 30.15 -54.12 -11.35
N GLN A 522 30.53 -55.21 -10.66
CA GLN A 522 30.77 -55.40 -9.23
C GLN A 522 31.51 -54.24 -8.53
N CYS A 523 31.04 -53.92 -7.33
CA CYS A 523 31.84 -53.46 -6.19
C CYS A 523 31.66 -54.47 -5.06
#